data_AF-A0A3B4Y5Z3-F1
#
_entry.id   AF-A0A3B4Y5Z3-F1
#
_cell.length_a   1.000
_cell.length_b   1.000
_cell.length_c   1.000
_cell.angle_alpha   90.00
_cell.angle_beta   90.00
_cell.angle_gamma   90.00
#
_symmetry.space_group_name_H-M   'P 1'
#
loop_
_entity.id
_entity.type
_entity.pdbx_description
1 polymer ?
#
loop_
_entity_poly.entity_id
_entity_poly.type
_entity_poly.pdbx_seq_one_letter_code
_entity_poly.pdbx_strand_id
1 'polypeptide(L)'
;MGNLLGSWRFKEPSTVEECDSTWGSDSESDEPAAEDDSGISDSVSAAESDRAAGDPGDSSPQLTDSPESVPKMKRSFYAARDLYKYRHSYPNYKRPRQPNEYRNLRFYLNKIPLVPDGIYIEEILSKWRGDYDKLEHNHTYIQWLFPLREQGLNFYAHELTQDEIKEFQSTREAKRRFLAAYSLMLDFYGIKLLDKSGNVARASNWQERFQHLNESQHNYLRITRILKSLGELGYEAFKAPLVRLFLEESLCHNTLPNMQHSVLEYYVYTIRLPATRRRLLRYARQHYRPAHAFLWGPPPKRRGGSGGTGGSVGAGSSGIRAPAPTPEQQRREEDSTTSTRNAIIVSSHDAMMCQDLAGGGLKGCTVLGSNMAGLEGALMLVGTRGGRSEYKEVVPL
;
A
#
# COMPACT_ATOMS: atom_id res chain seq x y z
N MET A 1 10.57 -46.42 -7.24
CA MET A 1 11.37 -45.16 -7.30
C MET A 1 10.42 -43.99 -7.10
N GLY A 2 10.94 -42.82 -6.71
CA GLY A 2 10.19 -41.56 -6.71
C GLY A 2 9.60 -41.17 -5.35
N ASN A 3 10.26 -40.23 -4.67
CA ASN A 3 9.58 -39.25 -3.82
C ASN A 3 10.43 -37.97 -3.71
N LEU A 4 10.73 -37.37 -4.85
CA LEU A 4 11.45 -36.09 -4.96
C LEU A 4 10.50 -34.90 -4.75
N LEU A 5 9.78 -34.88 -3.62
CA LEU A 5 9.28 -33.62 -3.08
C LEU A 5 10.48 -32.83 -2.54
N GLY A 6 11.19 -32.17 -3.46
CA GLY A 6 12.21 -31.21 -3.10
C GLY A 6 11.57 -30.16 -2.19
N SER A 7 12.05 -30.05 -0.95
CA SER A 7 11.59 -28.99 -0.05
C SER A 7 12.02 -27.66 -0.65
N TRP A 8 11.06 -26.92 -1.22
CA TRP A 8 11.23 -25.53 -1.63
C TRP A 8 11.46 -24.68 -0.38
N ARG A 9 12.69 -24.72 0.16
CA ARG A 9 13.11 -23.83 1.24
C ARG A 9 12.92 -22.40 0.73
N PHE A 10 12.04 -21.66 1.38
CA PHE A 10 11.79 -20.26 1.05
C PHE A 10 13.07 -19.46 1.34
N LYS A 11 13.89 -19.23 0.31
CA LYS A 11 15.12 -18.44 0.42
C LYS A 11 14.70 -16.99 0.67
N GLU A 12 15.01 -16.46 1.85
CA GLU A 12 14.85 -15.00 2.05
C GLU A 12 15.76 -14.25 1.06
N PRO A 13 15.26 -13.20 0.39
CA PRO A 13 16.07 -12.41 -0.52
C PRO A 13 17.16 -11.65 0.23
N SER A 14 18.34 -11.64 -0.36
CA SER A 14 19.58 -11.06 0.16
C SER A 14 19.99 -9.75 -0.52
N THR A 15 19.30 -9.35 -1.60
CA THR A 15 19.54 -8.07 -2.30
C THR A 15 18.24 -7.30 -2.56
N VAL A 16 18.35 -6.03 -2.99
CA VAL A 16 17.20 -5.22 -3.41
C VAL A 16 16.54 -5.80 -4.65
N GLU A 17 17.34 -6.32 -5.59
CA GLU A 17 16.90 -6.90 -6.85
C GLU A 17 16.13 -8.21 -6.65
N GLU A 18 16.57 -9.06 -5.71
CA GLU A 18 15.79 -10.24 -5.29
C GLU A 18 14.47 -9.86 -4.59
N CYS A 19 14.37 -8.65 -4.01
CA CYS A 19 13.15 -8.14 -3.40
C CYS A 19 12.18 -7.48 -4.41
N ASP A 20 12.69 -6.89 -5.49
CA ASP A 20 11.95 -6.00 -6.39
C ASP A 20 11.48 -6.70 -7.69
N SER A 21 10.36 -7.41 -7.59
CA SER A 21 9.72 -8.11 -8.73
C SER A 21 9.03 -7.20 -9.76
N THR A 22 9.28 -5.88 -9.78
CA THR A 22 8.53 -4.93 -10.64
C THR A 22 8.84 -5.08 -12.13
N TRP A 23 10.09 -5.44 -12.44
CA TRP A 23 10.64 -5.54 -13.79
C TRP A 23 11.04 -6.97 -14.16
N GLY A 24 10.55 -7.98 -13.43
CA GLY A 24 10.96 -9.38 -13.58
C GLY A 24 10.17 -10.20 -14.61
N SER A 25 9.33 -9.57 -15.44
CA SER A 25 8.48 -10.26 -16.43
C SER A 25 8.08 -9.30 -17.56
N ASP A 26 8.89 -9.31 -18.63
CA ASP A 26 8.67 -8.52 -19.85
C ASP A 26 7.65 -9.24 -20.77
N SER A 27 6.40 -9.33 -20.31
CA SER A 27 5.26 -9.87 -21.08
C SER A 27 4.24 -8.80 -21.49
N GLU A 28 4.55 -7.54 -21.24
CA GLU A 28 3.83 -6.38 -21.80
C GLU A 28 4.83 -5.61 -22.67
N SER A 29 4.57 -5.54 -23.97
CA SER A 29 5.38 -4.77 -24.92
C SER A 29 5.14 -3.27 -24.73
N ASP A 30 6.05 -2.62 -24.00
CA ASP A 30 6.11 -1.16 -23.87
C ASP A 30 6.56 -0.53 -25.20
N GLU A 31 5.62 -0.23 -26.08
CA GLU A 31 5.78 0.87 -27.05
C GLU A 31 4.62 1.85 -26.84
N PRO A 32 4.87 3.16 -26.64
CA PRO A 32 3.80 4.15 -26.74
C PRO A 32 3.35 4.22 -28.20
N ALA A 33 2.04 4.31 -28.44
CA ALA A 33 1.55 4.60 -29.77
C ALA A 33 2.09 5.99 -30.18
N ALA A 34 2.93 6.03 -31.22
CA ALA A 34 3.40 7.27 -31.80
C ALA A 34 2.23 7.92 -32.55
N GLU A 35 1.65 8.96 -31.95
CA GLU A 35 0.84 9.91 -32.72
C GLU A 35 1.78 10.69 -33.65
N ASP A 36 1.38 10.76 -34.92
CA ASP A 36 2.13 11.41 -35.99
C ASP A 36 2.04 12.94 -35.83
N ASP A 37 3.18 13.59 -35.58
CA ASP A 37 3.33 15.02 -35.86
C ASP A 37 4.67 15.30 -36.57
N SER A 38 4.56 16.23 -37.51
CA SER A 38 5.53 16.61 -38.50
C SER A 38 6.80 17.23 -37.90
N GLY A 39 7.96 16.73 -38.32
CA GLY A 39 9.24 17.31 -37.95
C GLY A 39 9.58 18.55 -38.80
N ILE A 40 10.03 19.61 -38.14
CA ILE A 40 10.92 20.61 -38.73
C ILE A 40 12.22 20.62 -37.92
N SER A 41 13.34 20.41 -38.62
CA SER A 41 14.68 20.64 -38.10
C SER A 41 15.03 22.10 -38.31
N ASP A 42 15.68 22.74 -37.34
CA ASP A 42 16.67 23.74 -37.70
C ASP A 42 17.86 23.78 -36.71
N SER A 43 19.02 24.14 -37.23
CA SER A 43 20.29 24.13 -36.48
C SER A 43 21.05 25.42 -36.73
N VAL A 44 21.16 26.25 -35.70
CA VAL A 44 21.97 27.48 -35.75
C VAL A 44 22.97 27.53 -34.60
N SER A 45 24.24 27.66 -34.95
CA SER A 45 25.31 28.06 -34.06
C SER A 45 25.43 29.58 -34.02
N ALA A 46 25.96 30.11 -32.92
CA ALA A 46 26.40 31.51 -32.80
C ALA A 46 27.84 31.53 -32.24
N ALA A 47 28.62 32.51 -32.67
CA ALA A 47 30.08 32.54 -32.48
C ALA A 47 30.54 33.42 -31.29
N GLU A 48 31.85 33.55 -31.16
CA GLU A 48 32.58 34.12 -30.02
C GLU A 48 32.53 35.66 -29.94
N SER A 49 33.04 36.21 -28.82
CA SER A 49 33.45 37.62 -28.69
C SER A 49 34.69 37.71 -27.77
N ASP A 50 35.55 38.70 -27.99
CA ASP A 50 36.98 38.68 -27.66
C ASP A 50 37.40 39.38 -26.33
N ARG A 51 38.38 38.76 -25.66
CA ARG A 51 39.59 39.31 -24.96
C ARG A 51 39.56 40.51 -23.97
N ALA A 52 40.18 40.26 -22.80
CA ALA A 52 41.34 40.99 -22.22
C ALA A 52 42.02 40.02 -21.19
N ALA A 53 43.34 39.74 -21.14
CA ALA A 53 44.51 40.56 -20.80
C ALA A 53 44.34 41.37 -19.49
N GLY A 54 45.14 41.25 -18.42
CA GLY A 54 46.29 40.37 -18.09
C GLY A 54 46.88 40.77 -16.71
N ASP A 55 47.87 40.09 -16.10
CA ASP A 55 48.54 38.85 -16.51
C ASP A 55 48.99 37.94 -15.31
N PRO A 56 50.12 38.11 -14.56
CA PRO A 56 50.79 36.94 -13.93
C PRO A 56 51.11 36.99 -12.40
N GLY A 57 51.29 35.80 -11.80
CA GLY A 57 52.33 35.53 -10.76
C GLY A 57 51.92 35.31 -9.29
N ASP A 58 51.80 34.05 -8.85
CA ASP A 58 52.83 33.36 -8.02
C ASP A 58 52.53 31.83 -7.96
N SER A 59 53.20 31.09 -7.08
CA SER A 59 53.57 29.69 -7.28
C SER A 59 52.74 28.67 -6.46
N SER A 60 52.67 27.45 -6.99
CA SER A 60 51.88 26.33 -6.43
C SER A 60 52.46 25.80 -5.10
N PRO A 61 51.63 25.10 -4.29
CA PRO A 61 51.67 23.65 -4.42
C PRO A 61 50.30 23.00 -4.66
N GLN A 62 50.31 21.88 -5.38
CA GLN A 62 49.12 21.13 -5.77
C GLN A 62 48.49 20.44 -4.56
N LEU A 63 47.24 20.80 -4.23
CA LEU A 63 46.31 19.87 -3.60
C LEU A 63 45.62 19.08 -4.69
N THR A 64 45.75 17.75 -4.64
CA THR A 64 45.13 16.85 -5.61
C THR A 64 43.66 16.62 -5.25
N ASP A 65 42.80 17.59 -5.55
CA ASP A 65 41.34 17.44 -5.48
C ASP A 65 40.87 16.42 -6.51
N SER A 66 40.99 15.14 -6.13
CA SER A 66 40.13 14.09 -6.65
C SER A 66 38.71 14.46 -6.23
N PRO A 67 37.76 14.67 -7.16
CA PRO A 67 36.41 15.07 -6.77
C PRO A 67 35.80 13.97 -5.91
N GLU A 68 35.60 14.25 -4.62
CA GLU A 68 34.99 13.31 -3.69
C GLU A 68 33.67 12.84 -4.28
N SER A 69 33.59 11.55 -4.61
CA SER A 69 32.48 11.07 -5.44
C SER A 69 31.20 11.07 -4.61
N VAL A 70 30.41 12.15 -4.76
CA VAL A 70 29.18 12.42 -4.01
C VAL A 70 28.42 11.12 -3.79
N PRO A 71 28.18 10.70 -2.52
CA PRO A 71 27.72 9.35 -2.21
C PRO A 71 26.49 8.97 -3.03
N LYS A 72 26.69 8.10 -4.03
CA LYS A 72 25.63 7.68 -4.94
C LYS A 72 24.54 7.02 -4.12
N MET A 73 23.39 7.69 -3.99
CA MET A 73 22.21 7.22 -3.29
C MET A 73 21.89 5.78 -3.72
N LYS A 74 21.64 4.89 -2.76
CA LYS A 74 21.32 3.48 -3.03
C LYS A 74 19.94 3.16 -2.48
N ARG A 75 19.22 2.28 -3.18
CA ARG A 75 17.96 1.68 -2.73
C ARG A 75 18.17 1.00 -1.37
N SER A 76 17.22 1.15 -0.46
CA SER A 76 17.25 0.59 0.89
C SER A 76 16.89 -0.88 0.87
N PHE A 77 17.86 -1.76 1.16
CA PHE A 77 17.59 -3.19 1.33
C PHE A 77 16.58 -3.46 2.44
N TYR A 78 16.54 -2.64 3.50
CA TYR A 78 15.53 -2.76 4.56
C TYR A 78 14.11 -2.52 4.01
N ALA A 79 13.90 -1.43 3.26
CA ALA A 79 12.62 -1.09 2.64
C ALA A 79 12.18 -2.16 1.63
N ALA A 80 13.10 -2.56 0.76
CA ALA A 80 12.87 -3.58 -0.25
C ALA A 80 12.45 -4.92 0.39
N ARG A 81 13.14 -5.35 1.46
CA ARG A 81 12.88 -6.60 2.18
C ARG A 81 11.58 -6.58 3.00
N ASP A 82 11.26 -5.48 3.69
CA ASP A 82 9.97 -5.34 4.38
C ASP A 82 8.81 -5.49 3.39
N LEU A 83 8.84 -4.71 2.32
CA LEU A 83 7.76 -4.69 1.36
C LEU A 83 7.75 -5.95 0.47
N TYR A 84 8.87 -6.66 0.34
CA TYR A 84 8.87 -8.03 -0.18
C TYR A 84 8.08 -8.97 0.74
N LYS A 85 8.34 -8.98 2.06
CA LYS A 85 7.61 -9.85 3.01
C LYS A 85 6.12 -9.54 3.04
N TYR A 86 5.75 -8.26 2.93
CA TYR A 86 4.37 -7.81 2.73
C TYR A 86 3.74 -8.34 1.42
N ARG A 87 4.40 -8.14 0.27
CA ARG A 87 3.88 -8.57 -1.04
C ARG A 87 3.71 -10.09 -1.14
N HIS A 88 4.58 -10.85 -0.47
CA HIS A 88 4.51 -12.32 -0.40
C HIS A 88 3.67 -12.85 0.77
N SER A 89 2.78 -12.01 1.33
CA SER A 89 1.81 -12.42 2.35
C SER A 89 2.43 -13.10 3.58
N TYR A 90 3.57 -12.60 4.06
CA TYR A 90 4.21 -13.00 5.32
C TYR A 90 4.31 -14.53 5.51
N PRO A 91 5.21 -15.23 4.80
CA PRO A 91 5.26 -16.70 4.74
C PRO A 91 5.59 -17.41 6.07
N ASN A 92 5.76 -16.67 7.16
CA ASN A 92 5.97 -17.20 8.50
C ASN A 92 4.65 -17.74 9.06
N TYR A 93 4.51 -19.07 9.11
CA TYR A 93 3.35 -19.73 9.72
C TYR A 93 3.16 -19.30 11.18
N LYS A 94 1.95 -18.83 11.49
CA LYS A 94 1.47 -18.55 12.86
C LYS A 94 0.29 -19.49 13.13
N ARG A 95 0.20 -20.00 14.35
CA ARG A 95 -0.91 -20.91 14.74
C ARG A 95 -2.26 -20.21 14.50
N PRO A 96 -3.27 -20.90 13.96
CA PRO A 96 -4.64 -20.40 13.93
C PRO A 96 -5.09 -19.98 15.34
N ARG A 97 -5.88 -18.91 15.40
CA ARG A 97 -6.51 -18.41 16.64
C ARG A 97 -8.01 -18.67 16.57
N GLN A 98 -8.67 -18.78 17.71
CA GLN A 98 -10.12 -18.89 17.81
C GLN A 98 -10.79 -17.51 17.62
N PRO A 99 -12.06 -17.43 17.16
CA PRO A 99 -12.72 -16.15 16.88
C PRO A 99 -12.87 -15.20 18.09
N ASN A 100 -12.82 -15.71 19.32
CA ASN A 100 -12.79 -14.91 20.54
C ASN A 100 -11.43 -14.23 20.79
N GLU A 101 -10.34 -14.73 20.20
CA GLU A 101 -8.98 -14.16 20.24
C GLU A 101 -8.73 -13.10 19.14
N TYR A 102 -9.66 -12.91 18.19
CA TYR A 102 -9.54 -11.92 17.11
C TYR A 102 -9.68 -10.50 17.66
N ARG A 103 -8.63 -9.99 18.33
CA ARG A 103 -8.65 -8.69 19.03
C ARG A 103 -8.88 -7.52 18.09
N ASN A 104 -8.33 -7.56 16.86
CA ASN A 104 -8.52 -6.48 15.89
C ASN A 104 -9.97 -6.44 15.42
N LEU A 105 -10.55 -7.60 15.09
CA LEU A 105 -11.97 -7.69 14.74
C LEU A 105 -12.87 -7.30 15.92
N ARG A 106 -12.55 -7.72 17.15
CA ARG A 106 -13.33 -7.36 18.35
C ARG A 106 -13.29 -5.86 18.64
N PHE A 107 -12.15 -5.20 18.44
CA PHE A 107 -12.04 -3.74 18.48
C PHE A 107 -12.89 -3.10 17.39
N TYR A 108 -12.80 -3.60 16.14
CA TYR A 108 -13.62 -3.14 15.01
C TYR A 108 -15.12 -3.40 15.14
N LEU A 109 -15.53 -4.36 15.97
CA LEU A 109 -16.91 -4.60 16.38
C LEU A 109 -17.35 -3.76 17.60
N ASN A 110 -16.50 -2.88 18.11
CA ASN A 110 -16.69 -2.08 19.33
C ASN A 110 -16.88 -2.94 20.61
N LYS A 111 -16.40 -4.19 20.60
CA LYS A 111 -16.53 -5.17 21.71
C LYS A 111 -15.37 -5.13 22.71
N ILE A 112 -14.26 -4.45 22.38
CA ILE A 112 -13.16 -4.13 23.29
C ILE A 112 -12.63 -2.73 22.94
N PRO A 113 -12.08 -1.99 23.90
CA PRO A 113 -11.31 -0.79 23.62
C PRO A 113 -9.92 -1.14 23.08
N LEU A 114 -9.23 -0.13 22.54
CA LEU A 114 -7.77 -0.18 22.37
C LEU A 114 -7.07 -0.14 23.72
N VAL A 115 -5.85 -0.69 23.75
CA VAL A 115 -5.01 -0.79 24.95
C VAL A 115 -3.66 -0.14 24.65
N PRO A 116 -3.08 0.65 25.58
CA PRO A 116 -3.49 0.81 26.99
C PRO A 116 -4.66 1.78 27.25
N ASP A 117 -4.92 2.74 26.36
CA ASP A 117 -5.69 3.96 26.68
C ASP A 117 -7.19 3.75 27.03
N GLY A 118 -7.77 2.57 26.78
CA GLY A 118 -9.16 2.27 27.13
C GLY A 118 -10.22 2.83 26.16
N ILE A 119 -9.79 3.33 24.99
CA ILE A 119 -10.64 4.08 24.05
C ILE A 119 -11.27 3.15 23.00
N TYR A 120 -12.59 3.26 22.82
CA TYR A 120 -13.37 2.49 21.85
C TYR A 120 -13.27 3.06 20.43
N ILE A 121 -13.41 2.21 19.40
CA ILE A 121 -13.30 2.66 18.01
C ILE A 121 -14.37 3.71 17.64
N GLU A 122 -15.57 3.60 18.20
CA GLU A 122 -16.63 4.58 17.96
C GLU A 122 -16.33 5.95 18.56
N GLU A 123 -15.57 6.02 19.66
CA GLU A 123 -15.11 7.31 20.19
C GLU A 123 -14.11 7.98 19.23
N ILE A 124 -13.15 7.23 18.69
CA ILE A 124 -12.18 7.78 17.72
C ILE A 124 -12.91 8.31 16.49
N LEU A 125 -13.81 7.50 15.93
CA LEU A 125 -14.52 7.83 14.69
C LEU A 125 -15.56 8.96 14.85
N SER A 126 -16.03 9.26 16.06
CA SER A 126 -17.02 10.31 16.32
C SER A 126 -16.46 11.58 16.95
N LYS A 127 -15.52 11.47 17.91
CA LYS A 127 -15.02 12.60 18.70
C LYS A 127 -13.66 13.16 18.24
N TRP A 128 -12.89 12.44 17.40
CA TRP A 128 -11.53 12.86 17.01
C TRP A 128 -11.48 13.45 15.59
N ARG A 129 -12.60 13.54 14.87
CA ARG A 129 -12.65 14.16 13.54
C ARG A 129 -12.46 15.68 13.67
N GLY A 130 -11.43 16.21 13.02
CA GLY A 130 -10.98 17.60 13.17
C GLY A 130 -10.06 17.86 14.36
N ASP A 131 -9.90 16.91 15.28
CA ASP A 131 -9.00 16.99 16.44
C ASP A 131 -7.60 16.49 16.03
N TYR A 132 -6.91 17.32 15.23
CA TYR A 132 -5.64 16.96 14.63
C TYR A 132 -4.50 16.85 15.65
N ASP A 133 -4.51 17.65 16.72
CA ASP A 133 -3.49 17.57 17.77
C ASP A 133 -3.56 16.21 18.50
N LYS A 134 -4.76 15.71 18.80
CA LYS A 134 -4.94 14.39 19.41
C LYS A 134 -4.59 13.24 18.48
N LEU A 135 -4.88 13.38 17.19
CA LEU A 135 -4.47 12.42 16.15
C LEU A 135 -2.95 12.42 15.93
N GLU A 136 -2.26 13.54 16.15
CA GLU A 136 -0.81 13.62 16.04
C GLU A 136 -0.12 13.03 17.26
N HIS A 137 -0.46 13.48 18.47
CA HIS A 137 0.25 13.13 19.70
C HIS A 137 -0.09 11.73 20.24
N ASN A 138 -1.27 11.17 19.95
CA ASN A 138 -1.54 9.78 20.31
C ASN A 138 -0.90 8.83 19.28
N HIS A 139 -0.01 7.95 19.75
CA HIS A 139 0.66 6.95 18.90
C HIS A 139 0.08 5.53 19.05
N THR A 140 -0.82 5.29 20.01
CA THR A 140 -1.33 3.94 20.31
C THR A 140 -2.40 3.51 19.30
N TYR A 141 -3.27 4.44 18.88
CA TYR A 141 -4.46 4.14 18.07
C TYR A 141 -4.14 3.63 16.66
N ILE A 142 -3.06 4.14 16.04
CA ILE A 142 -2.78 3.87 14.62
C ILE A 142 -2.53 2.38 14.35
N GLN A 143 -2.04 1.65 15.36
CA GLN A 143 -1.83 0.22 15.27
C GLN A 143 -3.10 -0.61 15.35
N TRP A 144 -4.12 -0.10 16.05
CA TRP A 144 -5.45 -0.70 16.19
C TRP A 144 -6.37 -0.35 15.01
N LEU A 145 -6.30 0.88 14.47
CA LEU A 145 -7.04 1.27 13.25
C LEU A 145 -6.46 0.60 11.98
N PHE A 146 -5.13 0.45 11.90
CA PHE A 146 -4.47 -0.13 10.72
C PHE A 146 -3.65 -1.35 11.16
N PRO A 147 -4.31 -2.47 11.51
CA PRO A 147 -3.64 -3.68 11.93
C PRO A 147 -2.93 -4.35 10.75
N LEU A 148 -1.86 -5.10 11.04
CA LEU A 148 -1.00 -5.80 10.06
C LEU A 148 -0.65 -7.20 10.59
N ARG A 149 -0.11 -8.07 9.73
CA ARG A 149 0.43 -9.38 10.13
C ARG A 149 1.84 -9.33 10.76
N GLU A 150 2.33 -8.12 11.04
CA GLU A 150 3.63 -7.82 11.67
C GLU A 150 3.45 -7.02 12.96
N GLN A 151 4.28 -7.31 13.97
CA GLN A 151 4.26 -6.60 15.24
C GLN A 151 4.82 -5.19 15.09
N GLY A 152 4.09 -4.20 15.63
CA GLY A 152 4.55 -2.82 15.78
C GLY A 152 4.84 -2.46 17.24
N LEU A 153 5.18 -1.20 17.50
CA LEU A 153 5.62 -0.68 18.80
C LEU A 153 4.60 -0.90 19.94
N ASN A 154 3.31 -0.72 19.69
CA ASN A 154 2.24 -1.10 20.61
C ASN A 154 2.09 -2.63 20.65
N PHE A 155 2.66 -3.27 21.66
CA PHE A 155 2.56 -4.72 21.92
C PHE A 155 1.14 -5.23 22.20
N TYR A 156 0.20 -4.37 22.59
CA TYR A 156 -1.19 -4.77 22.84
C TYR A 156 -2.00 -4.89 21.55
N ALA A 157 -1.63 -4.16 20.49
CA ALA A 157 -2.20 -4.29 19.15
C ALA A 157 -1.68 -5.58 18.50
N HIS A 158 -2.49 -6.63 18.50
CA HIS A 158 -2.09 -7.96 18.07
C HIS A 158 -1.94 -8.05 16.55
N GLU A 159 -0.92 -8.75 16.09
CA GLU A 159 -0.74 -9.07 14.68
C GLU A 159 -1.97 -9.82 14.13
N LEU A 160 -2.44 -9.45 12.93
CA LEU A 160 -3.53 -10.16 12.23
C LEU A 160 -3.17 -11.64 11.99
N THR A 161 -4.19 -12.49 11.92
CA THR A 161 -4.08 -13.82 11.28
C THR A 161 -4.78 -13.83 9.93
N GLN A 162 -4.49 -14.83 9.10
CA GLN A 162 -5.16 -14.95 7.80
C GLN A 162 -6.67 -15.20 7.94
N ASP A 163 -7.10 -15.80 9.05
CA ASP A 163 -8.50 -16.11 9.34
C ASP A 163 -9.23 -14.95 10.03
N GLU A 164 -8.55 -14.16 10.87
CA GLU A 164 -9.05 -12.86 11.33
C GLU A 164 -9.28 -11.91 10.15
N ILE A 165 -8.39 -11.92 9.14
CA ILE A 165 -8.57 -11.17 7.88
C ILE A 165 -9.80 -11.64 7.11
N LYS A 166 -10.03 -12.95 6.95
CA LYS A 166 -11.23 -13.49 6.28
C LYS A 166 -12.51 -13.01 6.98
N GLU A 167 -12.57 -13.10 8.30
CA GLU A 167 -13.76 -12.74 9.08
C GLU A 167 -13.95 -11.22 9.17
N PHE A 168 -12.87 -10.43 9.13
CA PHE A 168 -12.97 -8.98 8.90
C PHE A 168 -13.58 -8.69 7.52
N GLN A 169 -13.18 -9.45 6.50
CA GLN A 169 -13.70 -9.32 5.14
C GLN A 169 -15.09 -9.93 4.93
N SER A 170 -15.63 -10.73 5.84
CA SER A 170 -17.06 -11.09 5.90
C SER A 170 -17.89 -10.03 6.63
N THR A 171 -17.33 -9.42 7.69
CA THR A 171 -18.04 -8.52 8.60
C THR A 171 -18.32 -7.13 8.01
N ARG A 172 -19.57 -6.88 7.60
CA ARG A 172 -20.05 -5.57 7.08
C ARG A 172 -19.69 -4.38 7.96
N GLU A 173 -19.82 -4.53 9.28
CA GLU A 173 -19.62 -3.44 10.24
C GLU A 173 -18.13 -3.09 10.45
N ALA A 174 -17.25 -4.09 10.44
CA ALA A 174 -15.80 -3.89 10.49
C ALA A 174 -15.32 -3.10 9.25
N LYS A 175 -15.79 -3.49 8.05
CA LYS A 175 -15.57 -2.73 6.80
C LYS A 175 -16.06 -1.28 6.89
N ARG A 176 -17.26 -1.06 7.45
CA ARG A 176 -17.83 0.30 7.62
C ARG A 176 -16.93 1.17 8.50
N ARG A 177 -16.56 0.67 9.68
CA ARG A 177 -15.65 1.40 10.59
C ARG A 177 -14.23 1.53 10.02
N PHE A 178 -13.76 0.61 9.17
CA PHE A 178 -12.44 0.69 8.54
C PHE A 178 -12.37 1.80 7.48
N LEU A 179 -13.39 1.91 6.63
CA LEU A 179 -13.50 3.03 5.68
C LEU A 179 -13.65 4.38 6.40
N ALA A 180 -14.35 4.43 7.53
CA ALA A 180 -14.41 5.62 8.37
C ALA A 180 -13.04 5.98 8.98
N ALA A 181 -12.28 4.99 9.46
CA ALA A 181 -10.92 5.19 9.96
C ALA A 181 -9.95 5.67 8.86
N TYR A 182 -10.05 5.12 7.65
CA TYR A 182 -9.28 5.59 6.50
C TYR A 182 -9.64 7.04 6.13
N SER A 183 -10.95 7.36 6.07
CA SER A 183 -11.41 8.73 5.84
C SER A 183 -10.94 9.72 6.91
N LEU A 184 -10.91 9.31 8.18
CA LEU A 184 -10.39 10.12 9.29
C LEU A 184 -8.88 10.42 9.13
N MET A 185 -8.08 9.43 8.75
CA MET A 185 -6.64 9.65 8.52
C MET A 185 -6.34 10.48 7.28
N LEU A 186 -7.10 10.31 6.20
CA LEU A 186 -6.96 11.18 5.02
C LEU A 186 -7.24 12.64 5.37
N ASP A 187 -8.31 12.91 6.14
CA ASP A 187 -8.74 14.23 6.59
C ASP A 187 -7.63 14.95 7.39
N PHE A 188 -7.02 14.23 8.33
CA PHE A 188 -5.84 14.65 9.11
C PHE A 188 -4.59 14.92 8.25
N TYR A 189 -4.45 14.24 7.11
CA TYR A 189 -3.40 14.47 6.12
C TYR A 189 -3.76 15.55 5.08
N GLY A 190 -4.93 16.19 5.15
CA GLY A 190 -5.35 17.20 4.17
C GLY A 190 -5.89 16.62 2.86
N ILE A 191 -6.37 15.37 2.89
CA ILE A 191 -6.84 14.59 1.75
C ILE A 191 -8.29 14.17 1.98
N LYS A 192 -9.11 14.11 0.92
CA LYS A 192 -10.48 13.60 0.97
C LYS A 192 -10.64 12.37 0.09
N LEU A 193 -11.39 11.39 0.57
CA LEU A 193 -11.89 10.26 -0.22
C LEU A 193 -13.07 10.73 -1.08
N LEU A 194 -13.02 10.46 -2.38
CA LEU A 194 -14.05 10.89 -3.33
C LEU A 194 -15.14 9.82 -3.54
N ASP A 195 -14.75 8.55 -3.58
CA ASP A 195 -15.63 7.46 -3.99
C ASP A 195 -15.31 6.10 -3.33
N LYS A 196 -16.07 5.07 -3.74
CA LYS A 196 -15.92 3.67 -3.31
C LYS A 196 -14.83 2.90 -4.08
N SER A 197 -14.25 3.48 -5.12
CA SER A 197 -13.12 2.93 -5.88
C SER A 197 -11.79 3.23 -5.19
N GLY A 198 -11.78 4.25 -4.33
CA GLY A 198 -10.62 4.70 -3.56
C GLY A 198 -9.94 5.94 -4.12
N ASN A 199 -10.59 6.67 -5.04
CA ASN A 199 -10.04 7.91 -5.59
C ASN A 199 -9.99 9.00 -4.51
N VAL A 200 -8.93 9.81 -4.53
CA VAL A 200 -8.66 10.86 -3.54
C VAL A 200 -8.30 12.18 -4.21
N ALA A 201 -8.45 13.28 -3.48
CA ALA A 201 -7.93 14.60 -3.85
C ALA A 201 -7.60 15.41 -2.60
N ARG A 202 -6.98 16.59 -2.77
CA ARG A 202 -6.83 17.58 -1.69
C ARG A 202 -8.17 17.90 -1.00
N ALA A 203 -8.18 17.92 0.32
CA ALA A 203 -9.28 18.43 1.14
C ALA A 203 -9.23 19.97 1.21
N SER A 204 -10.19 20.62 1.87
CA SER A 204 -10.24 22.10 1.99
C SER A 204 -9.15 22.70 2.88
N ASN A 205 -8.53 21.89 3.74
CA ASN A 205 -7.45 22.24 4.68
C ASN A 205 -6.05 21.82 4.21
N TRP A 206 -5.88 21.46 2.93
CA TRP A 206 -4.68 20.76 2.45
C TRP A 206 -3.37 21.51 2.71
N GLN A 207 -3.36 22.84 2.63
CA GLN A 207 -2.17 23.67 2.79
C GLN A 207 -1.51 23.45 4.16
N GLU A 208 -2.28 23.61 5.22
CA GLU A 208 -1.84 23.44 6.62
C GLU A 208 -1.38 22.00 6.87
N ARG A 209 -2.18 21.02 6.45
CA ARG A 209 -1.88 19.61 6.72
C ARG A 209 -0.70 19.08 5.90
N PHE A 210 -0.45 19.62 4.70
CA PHE A 210 0.73 19.29 3.91
C PHE A 210 1.99 19.94 4.49
N GLN A 211 1.92 21.17 5.01
CA GLN A 211 3.03 21.78 5.75
C GLN A 211 3.43 20.92 6.96
N HIS A 212 2.44 20.60 7.80
CA HIS A 212 2.60 19.69 8.94
C HIS A 212 3.15 18.30 8.52
N LEU A 213 2.74 17.76 7.36
CA LEU A 213 3.29 16.50 6.85
C LEU A 213 4.76 16.59 6.41
N ASN A 214 5.25 17.75 5.95
CA ASN A 214 6.67 17.92 5.63
C ASN A 214 7.55 17.93 6.89
N GLU A 215 6.99 18.34 8.03
CA GLU A 215 7.68 18.47 9.32
C GLU A 215 7.62 17.15 10.12
N SER A 216 6.44 16.56 10.26
CA SER A 216 6.20 15.36 11.09
C SER A 216 6.48 14.03 10.37
N GLN A 217 7.76 13.71 10.17
CA GLN A 217 8.21 12.53 9.41
C GLN A 217 7.68 11.16 9.93
N HIS A 218 7.31 11.01 11.20
CA HIS A 218 6.71 9.76 11.72
C HIS A 218 5.36 9.45 11.05
N ASN A 219 4.66 10.46 10.52
CA ASN A 219 3.47 10.25 9.72
C ASN A 219 3.75 9.49 8.42
N TYR A 220 4.98 9.50 7.89
CA TYR A 220 5.34 8.67 6.74
C TYR A 220 5.32 7.16 7.07
N LEU A 221 5.65 6.81 8.32
CA LEU A 221 5.52 5.44 8.84
C LEU A 221 4.04 5.09 9.09
N ARG A 222 3.23 6.04 9.60
CA ARG A 222 1.76 5.88 9.69
C ARG A 222 1.14 5.63 8.30
N ILE A 223 1.54 6.39 7.27
CA ILE A 223 1.07 6.22 5.88
C ILE A 223 1.48 4.86 5.32
N THR A 224 2.73 4.42 5.50
CA THR A 224 3.17 3.07 5.10
C THR A 224 2.32 1.99 5.76
N ARG A 225 1.99 2.14 7.05
CA ARG A 225 1.13 1.21 7.79
C ARG A 225 -0.31 1.19 7.24
N ILE A 226 -0.90 2.35 6.96
CA ILE A 226 -2.22 2.48 6.33
C ILE A 226 -2.23 1.78 4.97
N LEU A 227 -1.26 2.06 4.10
CA LEU A 227 -1.12 1.46 2.78
C LEU A 227 -0.97 -0.07 2.86
N LYS A 228 -0.14 -0.59 3.77
CA LYS A 228 -0.03 -2.05 4.00
C LYS A 228 -1.39 -2.63 4.46
N SER A 229 -2.06 -1.98 5.42
CA SER A 229 -3.31 -2.47 6.02
C SER A 229 -4.50 -2.46 5.06
N LEU A 230 -4.62 -1.44 4.19
CA LEU A 230 -5.58 -1.40 3.08
C LEU A 230 -5.53 -2.70 2.26
N GLY A 231 -4.33 -3.14 1.86
CA GLY A 231 -4.19 -4.37 1.08
C GLY A 231 -4.37 -5.67 1.90
N GLU A 232 -4.16 -5.67 3.20
CA GLU A 232 -4.49 -6.83 4.06
C GLU A 232 -6.01 -7.00 4.19
N LEU A 233 -6.75 -5.91 4.29
CA LEU A 233 -8.20 -5.91 4.56
C LEU A 233 -9.07 -5.81 3.29
N GLY A 234 -8.47 -5.99 2.11
CA GLY A 234 -9.19 -6.17 0.82
C GLY A 234 -9.29 -4.92 -0.06
N TYR A 235 -8.70 -3.79 0.34
CA TYR A 235 -8.77 -2.49 -0.32
C TYR A 235 -7.53 -2.16 -1.16
N GLU A 236 -7.00 -3.14 -1.91
CA GLU A 236 -5.79 -2.97 -2.74
C GLU A 236 -5.91 -1.80 -3.74
N ALA A 237 -7.10 -1.61 -4.32
CA ALA A 237 -7.38 -0.53 -5.28
C ALA A 237 -7.18 0.87 -4.69
N PHE A 238 -7.49 1.07 -3.40
CA PHE A 238 -7.47 2.37 -2.72
C PHE A 238 -6.04 2.94 -2.56
N LYS A 239 -5.02 2.07 -2.64
CA LYS A 239 -3.62 2.49 -2.53
C LYS A 239 -3.18 3.32 -3.74
N ALA A 240 -3.54 2.89 -4.95
CA ALA A 240 -2.92 3.45 -6.16
C ALA A 240 -3.27 4.94 -6.39
N PRO A 241 -4.52 5.42 -6.18
CA PRO A 241 -4.83 6.84 -6.21
C PRO A 241 -4.11 7.65 -5.11
N LEU A 242 -3.99 7.10 -3.90
CA LEU A 242 -3.29 7.78 -2.81
C LEU A 242 -1.79 7.92 -3.06
N VAL A 243 -1.13 6.85 -3.55
CA VAL A 243 0.29 6.90 -3.94
C VAL A 243 0.50 7.81 -5.15
N ARG A 244 -0.45 7.83 -6.10
CA ARG A 244 -0.42 8.74 -7.25
C ARG A 244 -0.47 10.21 -6.82
N LEU A 245 -1.40 10.57 -5.93
CA LEU A 245 -1.50 11.91 -5.36
C LEU A 245 -0.17 12.31 -4.69
N PHE A 246 0.40 11.46 -3.82
CA PHE A 246 1.68 11.77 -3.18
C PHE A 246 2.84 11.96 -4.17
N LEU A 247 2.85 11.29 -5.34
CA LEU A 247 3.83 11.54 -6.40
C LEU A 247 3.61 12.89 -7.09
N GLU A 248 2.36 13.31 -7.32
CA GLU A 248 2.02 14.62 -7.89
C GLU A 248 2.44 15.76 -6.93
N GLU A 249 2.09 15.63 -5.65
CA GLU A 249 2.41 16.62 -4.61
C GLU A 249 3.93 16.73 -4.36
N SER A 250 4.67 15.62 -4.35
CA SER A 250 6.13 15.66 -4.10
C SER A 250 6.95 16.01 -5.35
N LEU A 251 6.58 15.56 -6.55
CA LEU A 251 7.41 15.71 -7.76
C LEU A 251 6.99 16.85 -8.69
N CYS A 252 5.72 17.29 -8.64
CA CYS A 252 5.18 18.26 -9.60
C CYS A 252 4.77 19.58 -8.96
N HIS A 253 4.13 19.52 -7.79
CA HIS A 253 3.64 20.72 -7.10
C HIS A 253 4.59 21.26 -6.04
N ASN A 254 5.62 20.49 -5.65
CA ASN A 254 6.58 20.82 -4.59
C ASN A 254 5.90 21.20 -3.26
N THR A 255 4.76 20.58 -2.98
CA THR A 255 3.94 20.77 -1.77
C THR A 255 4.26 19.74 -0.69
N LEU A 256 4.74 18.55 -1.08
CA LEU A 256 5.23 17.50 -0.17
C LEU A 256 6.68 17.04 -0.52
N PRO A 257 7.66 17.95 -0.68
CA PRO A 257 9.02 17.58 -1.09
C PRO A 257 9.69 16.60 -0.12
N ASN A 258 9.48 16.76 1.19
CA ASN A 258 10.10 15.89 2.20
C ASN A 258 9.55 14.44 2.15
N MET A 259 8.43 14.22 1.46
CA MET A 259 7.84 12.89 1.24
C MET A 259 8.43 12.16 0.02
N GLN A 260 9.16 12.85 -0.87
CA GLN A 260 9.66 12.32 -2.15
C GLN A 260 10.39 10.97 -2.01
N HIS A 261 11.27 10.84 -1.01
CA HIS A 261 11.96 9.57 -0.75
C HIS A 261 10.98 8.48 -0.26
N SER A 262 10.09 8.81 0.68
CA SER A 262 9.12 7.86 1.24
C SER A 262 8.15 7.30 0.18
N VAL A 263 7.65 8.14 -0.73
CA VAL A 263 6.69 7.70 -1.76
C VAL A 263 7.34 6.77 -2.79
N LEU A 264 8.58 7.07 -3.21
CA LEU A 264 9.32 6.25 -4.17
C LEU A 264 9.89 4.98 -3.55
N GLU A 265 10.51 5.08 -2.38
CA GLU A 265 11.21 3.97 -1.75
C GLU A 265 10.27 2.96 -1.08
N TYR A 266 9.17 3.46 -0.48
CA TYR A 266 8.20 2.64 0.25
C TYR A 266 6.82 2.60 -0.43
N TYR A 267 6.16 3.74 -0.66
CA TYR A 267 4.70 3.71 -0.89
C TYR A 267 4.32 3.01 -2.20
N VAL A 268 5.02 3.27 -3.31
CA VAL A 268 4.84 2.54 -4.59
C VAL A 268 5.03 1.03 -4.39
N TYR A 269 5.95 0.63 -3.51
CA TYR A 269 6.25 -0.77 -3.23
C TYR A 269 5.25 -1.47 -2.30
N THR A 270 4.31 -0.74 -1.70
CA THR A 270 3.12 -1.33 -1.05
C THR A 270 2.11 -1.89 -2.04
N ILE A 271 2.16 -1.52 -3.32
CA ILE A 271 1.27 -2.05 -4.37
C ILE A 271 1.70 -3.48 -4.75
N ARG A 272 0.79 -4.46 -4.67
CA ARG A 272 1.14 -5.86 -4.97
C ARG A 272 1.35 -6.13 -6.47
N LEU A 273 0.48 -5.61 -7.34
CA LEU A 273 0.52 -5.86 -8.79
C LEU A 273 1.70 -5.13 -9.48
N PRO A 274 2.66 -5.84 -10.14
CA PRO A 274 3.82 -5.23 -10.79
C PRO A 274 3.48 -4.19 -11.86
N ALA A 275 2.48 -4.44 -12.71
CA ALA A 275 2.07 -3.50 -13.75
C ALA A 275 1.63 -2.12 -13.19
N THR A 276 0.94 -2.10 -12.04
CA THR A 276 0.57 -0.85 -11.36
C THR A 276 1.80 -0.13 -10.79
N ARG A 277 2.78 -0.87 -10.24
CA ARG A 277 4.08 -0.29 -9.84
C ARG A 277 4.81 0.31 -11.05
N ARG A 278 4.89 -0.40 -12.17
CA ARG A 278 5.49 0.12 -13.42
C ARG A 278 4.85 1.44 -13.86
N ARG A 279 3.51 1.54 -13.89
CA ARG A 279 2.82 2.79 -14.24
C ARG A 279 3.18 3.95 -13.31
N LEU A 280 3.20 3.73 -11.99
CA LEU A 280 3.59 4.74 -11.01
C LEU A 280 5.07 5.16 -11.14
N LEU A 281 5.98 4.21 -11.40
CA LEU A 281 7.42 4.48 -11.56
C LEU A 281 7.76 5.14 -12.90
N ARG A 282 7.08 4.79 -14.00
CA ARG A 282 7.23 5.49 -15.30
C ARG A 282 6.80 6.95 -15.17
N TYR A 283 5.68 7.20 -14.50
CA TYR A 283 5.24 8.57 -14.18
C TYR A 283 6.27 9.30 -13.32
N ALA A 284 6.70 8.69 -12.21
CA ALA A 284 7.71 9.29 -11.34
C ALA A 284 8.98 9.67 -12.12
N ARG A 285 9.46 8.80 -13.02
CA ARG A 285 10.63 9.05 -13.88
C ARG A 285 10.46 10.27 -14.80
N GLN A 286 9.25 10.54 -15.29
CA GLN A 286 8.98 11.70 -16.16
C GLN A 286 9.14 13.03 -15.39
N HIS A 287 8.76 13.06 -14.12
CA HIS A 287 8.71 14.28 -13.30
C HIS A 287 9.90 14.45 -12.34
N TYR A 288 10.59 13.36 -11.95
CA TYR A 288 11.74 13.41 -11.04
C TYR A 288 12.90 14.27 -11.58
N ARG A 289 13.47 15.14 -10.75
CA ARG A 289 14.64 15.98 -11.10
C ARG A 289 15.76 15.83 -10.06
N PRO A 290 17.03 15.77 -10.49
CA PRO A 290 17.49 15.61 -11.87
C PRO A 290 17.20 14.20 -12.41
N ALA A 291 16.80 14.09 -13.69
CA ALA A 291 16.28 12.84 -14.25
C ALA A 291 17.30 11.67 -14.26
N HIS A 292 18.60 11.97 -14.29
CA HIS A 292 19.66 10.96 -14.24
C HIS A 292 19.82 10.30 -12.86
N ALA A 293 19.26 10.89 -11.79
CA ALA A 293 19.34 10.37 -10.42
C ALA A 293 18.15 9.46 -10.06
N PHE A 294 17.28 9.11 -11.01
CA PHE A 294 16.11 8.26 -10.76
C PHE A 294 16.50 6.78 -10.63
N LEU A 295 16.53 6.26 -9.39
CA LEU A 295 17.01 4.92 -9.06
C LEU A 295 15.99 3.79 -9.30
N TRP A 296 14.71 4.11 -9.47
CA TRP A 296 13.59 3.16 -9.46
C TRP A 296 13.14 2.72 -10.86
N GLY A 297 14.01 2.91 -11.87
CA GLY A 297 13.76 2.48 -13.25
C GLY A 297 13.89 0.96 -13.45
N PRO A 298 13.65 0.47 -14.67
CA PRO A 298 14.03 -0.89 -15.03
C PRO A 298 15.56 -1.08 -14.88
N PRO A 299 16.02 -2.25 -14.43
CA PRO A 299 17.45 -2.52 -14.33
C PRO A 299 18.11 -2.41 -15.71
N PRO A 300 19.36 -1.90 -15.80
CA PRO A 300 20.03 -1.77 -17.09
C PRO A 300 20.20 -3.15 -17.72
N LYS A 301 19.75 -3.30 -18.98
CA LYS A 301 19.92 -4.53 -19.76
C LYS A 301 21.41 -4.93 -19.73
N ARG A 302 21.72 -6.07 -19.11
CA ARG A 302 23.08 -6.62 -19.14
C ARG A 302 23.42 -6.85 -20.62
N ARG A 303 24.38 -6.08 -21.16
CA ARG A 303 24.91 -6.35 -22.49
C ARG A 303 25.44 -7.77 -22.47
N GLY A 304 24.86 -8.64 -23.30
CA GLY A 304 25.33 -10.01 -23.45
C GLY A 304 26.80 -9.99 -23.83
N GLY A 305 27.62 -10.81 -23.17
CA GLY A 305 29.04 -10.90 -23.47
C GLY A 305 29.26 -11.57 -24.81
N SER A 306 29.21 -10.82 -25.90
CA SER A 306 29.58 -11.25 -27.25
C SER A 306 31.11 -11.44 -27.35
N GLY A 307 31.64 -12.39 -26.57
CA GLY A 307 33.04 -12.85 -26.62
C GLY A 307 33.32 -13.67 -27.88
N GLY A 308 33.18 -13.05 -29.04
CA GLY A 308 33.35 -13.69 -30.34
C GLY A 308 34.81 -13.76 -30.76
N THR A 309 35.55 -14.77 -30.31
CA THR A 309 36.92 -15.05 -30.78
C THR A 309 37.18 -16.55 -30.95
N GLY A 310 37.21 -17.00 -32.21
CA GLY A 310 38.02 -18.13 -32.71
C GLY A 310 37.78 -19.55 -32.16
N GLY A 311 37.23 -20.45 -32.97
CA GLY A 311 37.14 -21.88 -32.64
C GLY A 311 36.46 -22.73 -33.71
N SER A 312 37.07 -22.89 -34.88
CA SER A 312 36.48 -23.63 -36.01
C SER A 312 36.95 -25.09 -36.09
N VAL A 313 36.03 -26.04 -35.83
CA VAL A 313 35.82 -27.36 -36.50
C VAL A 313 34.55 -27.99 -35.89
N GLY A 314 33.76 -28.81 -36.57
CA GLY A 314 33.84 -29.32 -37.95
C GLY A 314 32.45 -29.61 -38.54
N ALA A 315 32.40 -30.27 -39.71
CA ALA A 315 31.21 -30.32 -40.56
C ALA A 315 30.14 -31.37 -40.16
N GLY A 316 28.88 -31.11 -40.52
CA GLY A 316 27.76 -32.05 -40.45
C GLY A 316 26.55 -31.53 -41.25
N SER A 317 26.43 -31.93 -42.53
CA SER A 317 25.43 -31.38 -43.47
C SER A 317 24.25 -32.33 -43.70
N SER A 318 23.04 -31.84 -43.44
CA SER A 318 21.72 -32.20 -44.02
C SER A 318 20.69 -31.23 -43.39
N GLY A 319 19.64 -30.73 -44.05
CA GLY A 319 18.75 -31.40 -45.01
C GLY A 319 17.69 -32.19 -44.22
N ILE A 320 16.37 -31.98 -44.33
CA ILE A 320 15.56 -31.35 -45.39
C ILE A 320 14.30 -30.65 -44.80
N ARG A 321 13.87 -29.57 -45.47
CA ARG A 321 12.51 -28.99 -45.66
C ARG A 321 11.30 -29.59 -44.90
N ALA A 322 10.47 -28.73 -44.32
CA ALA A 322 9.11 -29.04 -43.86
C ALA A 322 8.08 -29.17 -45.02
N PRO A 323 6.90 -29.76 -44.75
CA PRO A 323 5.65 -29.08 -45.11
C PRO A 323 4.49 -29.25 -44.09
N ALA A 324 3.42 -28.49 -44.33
CA ALA A 324 2.05 -28.62 -43.80
C ALA A 324 1.07 -28.51 -45.00
N PRO A 325 -0.26 -28.76 -44.92
CA PRO A 325 -1.12 -28.85 -43.72
C PRO A 325 -2.16 -30.02 -43.73
N THR A 326 -3.25 -29.84 -42.96
CA THR A 326 -4.50 -30.63 -42.70
C THR A 326 -5.33 -31.00 -43.95
N PRO A 327 -6.27 -32.01 -43.91
CA PRO A 327 -7.53 -31.98 -43.11
C PRO A 327 -8.07 -33.34 -42.56
N GLU A 328 -9.32 -33.31 -42.07
CA GLU A 328 -10.08 -34.37 -41.37
C GLU A 328 -10.58 -35.54 -42.26
N GLN A 329 -10.97 -36.68 -41.65
CA GLN A 329 -12.39 -37.12 -41.60
C GLN A 329 -12.67 -38.32 -40.65
N GLN A 330 -13.90 -38.84 -40.63
CA GLN A 330 -14.53 -39.57 -39.52
C GLN A 330 -14.72 -41.10 -39.72
N ARG A 331 -15.03 -41.78 -38.60
CA ARG A 331 -16.03 -42.87 -38.43
C ARG A 331 -15.69 -44.30 -38.89
N ARG A 332 -15.67 -45.25 -37.92
CA ARG A 332 -16.67 -46.33 -37.66
C ARG A 332 -16.23 -47.13 -36.41
N GLU A 333 -17.08 -47.46 -35.44
CA GLU A 333 -18.33 -48.27 -35.38
C GLU A 333 -18.09 -49.79 -35.33
N GLU A 334 -18.22 -50.37 -34.13
CA GLU A 334 -18.80 -51.69 -33.75
C GLU A 334 -18.91 -51.65 -32.19
N ASP A 335 -20.09 -51.69 -31.57
CA ASP A 335 -21.01 -52.82 -31.29
C ASP A 335 -20.45 -53.89 -30.31
N SER A 336 -21.20 -54.42 -29.33
CA SER A 336 -22.57 -54.13 -28.82
C SER A 336 -22.67 -54.70 -27.35
N THR A 337 -23.78 -55.03 -26.65
CA THR A 337 -25.24 -55.16 -26.90
C THR A 337 -26.02 -55.10 -25.56
N THR A 338 -27.28 -54.61 -25.52
CA THR A 338 -28.37 -54.92 -24.53
C THR A 338 -28.17 -54.64 -23.01
N SER A 339 -29.17 -54.41 -22.15
CA SER A 339 -30.63 -54.06 -22.17
C SER A 339 -30.97 -53.56 -20.72
N THR A 340 -32.02 -52.80 -20.35
CA THR A 340 -33.43 -52.71 -20.82
C THR A 340 -34.03 -51.32 -20.50
N ARG A 341 -35.16 -50.95 -21.13
CA ARG A 341 -35.85 -49.65 -21.04
C ARG A 341 -36.74 -49.46 -19.80
N ASN A 342 -36.87 -48.20 -19.35
CA ASN A 342 -38.11 -47.38 -19.35
C ASN A 342 -37.66 -45.92 -19.03
N ALA A 343 -37.89 -44.87 -19.86
CA ALA A 343 -39.17 -44.24 -20.26
C ALA A 343 -39.88 -43.64 -19.01
N ILE A 344 -40.18 -42.32 -18.92
CA ILE A 344 -40.93 -41.46 -19.85
C ILE A 344 -40.64 -39.93 -19.66
N ILE A 345 -40.40 -39.20 -20.77
CA ILE A 345 -40.85 -37.83 -21.17
C ILE A 345 -40.49 -36.53 -20.37
N VAL A 346 -39.76 -35.60 -21.05
CA VAL A 346 -39.94 -34.12 -21.27
C VAL A 346 -40.28 -33.22 -20.04
N SER A 347 -39.47 -32.20 -19.63
CA SER A 347 -39.18 -30.85 -20.24
C SER A 347 -40.39 -29.87 -20.25
N SER A 348 -40.33 -28.52 -20.21
CA SER A 348 -39.23 -27.54 -20.29
C SER A 348 -39.58 -26.19 -19.61
N HIS A 349 -38.55 -25.44 -19.18
CA HIS A 349 -38.30 -23.97 -19.28
C HIS A 349 -39.36 -22.84 -19.01
N ASP A 350 -38.84 -21.75 -18.41
CA ASP A 350 -39.16 -20.30 -18.44
C ASP A 350 -40.51 -19.68 -17.95
N ALA A 351 -40.38 -18.98 -16.81
CA ALA A 351 -40.61 -17.54 -16.54
C ALA A 351 -41.63 -16.69 -17.36
N MET A 352 -42.55 -15.99 -16.66
CA MET A 352 -42.47 -14.52 -16.43
C MET A 352 -43.58 -13.90 -15.54
N MET A 353 -43.21 -12.82 -14.81
CA MET A 353 -43.97 -11.60 -14.47
C MET A 353 -45.17 -11.56 -13.48
N CYS A 354 -45.34 -10.35 -12.90
CA CYS A 354 -46.54 -9.75 -12.25
C CYS A 354 -47.02 -10.34 -10.89
N GLN A 355 -47.62 -9.56 -9.97
CA GLN A 355 -47.58 -8.10 -9.70
C GLN A 355 -48.04 -7.80 -8.24
N ASP A 356 -48.12 -6.51 -7.89
CA ASP A 356 -48.47 -5.87 -6.61
C ASP A 356 -49.53 -6.51 -5.68
N LEU A 357 -49.42 -6.21 -4.37
CA LEU A 357 -50.55 -5.74 -3.55
C LEU A 357 -50.05 -4.95 -2.32
N ALA A 358 -50.92 -4.13 -1.69
CA ALA A 358 -50.54 -3.11 -0.72
C ALA A 358 -51.43 -3.07 0.55
N GLY A 359 -50.97 -2.37 1.61
CA GLY A 359 -51.87 -1.73 2.58
C GLY A 359 -51.56 -1.87 4.08
N GLY A 360 -51.67 -0.76 4.81
CA GLY A 360 -51.83 -0.68 6.28
C GLY A 360 -50.54 -0.59 7.14
N GLY A 361 -50.52 0.12 8.27
CA GLY A 361 -51.48 1.12 8.77
C GLY A 361 -51.53 1.33 10.30
N LEU A 362 -51.26 2.57 10.76
CA LEU A 362 -51.74 3.21 12.02
C LEU A 362 -51.22 2.76 13.42
N LYS A 363 -50.69 3.74 14.18
CA LYS A 363 -50.80 4.01 15.66
C LYS A 363 -50.27 2.94 16.67
N GLY A 364 -49.87 3.29 17.91
CA GLY A 364 -49.60 4.60 18.53
C GLY A 364 -49.75 4.65 20.07
N CYS A 365 -48.97 5.53 20.72
CA CYS A 365 -49.10 6.09 22.10
C CYS A 365 -48.73 5.31 23.39
N THR A 366 -48.32 6.11 24.39
CA THR A 366 -48.26 5.92 25.88
C THR A 366 -47.38 4.78 26.45
N VAL A 367 -46.39 4.98 27.35
CA VAL A 367 -46.17 5.86 28.55
C VAL A 367 -46.70 5.26 29.87
N LEU A 368 -45.76 4.83 30.73
CA LEU A 368 -45.75 4.62 32.21
C LEU A 368 -44.36 4.00 32.55
N GLY A 369 -43.72 4.15 33.71
CA GLY A 369 -43.97 4.99 34.89
C GLY A 369 -43.25 4.45 36.16
N SER A 370 -42.70 5.34 37.00
CA SER A 370 -42.34 5.15 38.43
C SER A 370 -41.01 4.46 38.86
N ASN A 371 -40.06 5.31 39.25
CA ASN A 371 -39.26 5.36 40.52
C ASN A 371 -39.11 4.14 41.46
N MET A 372 -37.87 3.97 41.97
CA MET A 372 -37.41 3.88 43.38
C MET A 372 -35.85 3.98 43.33
N ALA A 373 -35.14 4.88 44.02
CA ALA A 373 -34.82 4.90 45.46
C ALA A 373 -34.26 3.54 45.98
N GLY A 374 -33.10 3.43 46.63
CA GLY A 374 -32.08 4.42 47.02
C GLY A 374 -31.40 3.97 48.32
N LEU A 375 -30.08 4.10 48.47
CA LEU A 375 -29.37 3.78 49.72
C LEU A 375 -27.99 4.45 49.79
N GLU A 376 -27.67 5.07 50.93
CA GLU A 376 -26.34 5.59 51.27
C GLU A 376 -25.48 4.51 51.97
N GLY A 377 -24.16 4.74 52.06
CA GLY A 377 -23.23 3.81 52.67
C GLY A 377 -21.85 4.42 52.95
N ALA A 378 -21.82 5.48 53.77
CA ALA A 378 -20.55 6.13 54.14
C ALA A 378 -19.79 5.32 55.22
N LEU A 379 -18.46 5.24 55.08
CA LEU A 379 -17.54 4.87 56.14
C LEU A 379 -16.28 5.75 56.08
N MET A 380 -15.56 5.85 57.20
CA MET A 380 -14.86 7.07 57.61
C MET A 380 -13.57 6.71 58.39
N LEU A 381 -12.66 7.70 58.54
CA LEU A 381 -11.43 7.66 59.38
C LEU A 381 -10.29 6.76 58.82
N VAL A 382 -8.98 7.01 59.03
CA VAL A 382 -8.31 8.12 59.75
C VAL A 382 -6.89 8.38 59.18
N GLY A 383 -6.44 9.65 59.21
CA GLY A 383 -5.08 10.12 59.57
C GLY A 383 -3.80 9.58 58.89
N THR A 384 -2.62 10.21 59.03
CA THR A 384 -2.24 11.46 59.74
C THR A 384 -0.94 12.05 59.15
N ARG A 385 -0.78 13.39 59.21
CA ARG A 385 0.49 14.17 59.12
C ARG A 385 1.31 14.03 57.82
N GLY A 386 2.05 15.04 57.38
CA GLY A 386 2.16 16.42 57.85
C GLY A 386 3.44 17.08 57.34
N GLY A 387 3.36 18.28 56.78
CA GLY A 387 4.52 18.99 56.22
C GLY A 387 4.22 20.47 56.05
N ARG A 388 4.98 21.31 56.74
CA ARG A 388 4.82 22.77 56.76
C ARG A 388 5.95 23.38 55.93
N SER A 389 5.61 24.23 54.97
CA SER A 389 6.41 25.43 54.69
C SER A 389 5.47 26.53 54.20
N GLU A 390 5.61 27.71 54.80
CA GLU A 390 5.07 28.95 54.25
C GLU A 390 5.96 29.40 53.06
N TYR A 391 5.43 30.19 52.13
CA TYR A 391 5.89 31.58 51.87
C TYR A 391 5.21 32.24 50.65
N LYS A 392 4.30 33.18 50.97
CA LYS A 392 3.94 34.42 50.26
C LYS A 392 3.32 34.44 48.85
N GLU A 393 2.40 35.40 48.74
CA GLU A 393 1.84 36.05 47.54
C GLU A 393 2.97 36.63 46.64
N VAL A 394 2.77 36.97 45.36
CA VAL A 394 1.82 37.95 44.79
C VAL A 394 1.43 37.60 43.33
N VAL A 395 0.32 38.17 42.86
CA VAL A 395 -0.36 37.99 41.56
C VAL A 395 -0.76 39.39 41.03
N PRO A 396 -0.85 39.68 39.70
CA PRO A 396 -0.23 39.09 38.51
C PRO A 396 0.56 40.14 37.66
N LEU A 397 1.06 39.72 36.49
CA LEU A 397 0.87 40.43 35.22
C LEU A 397 0.69 39.41 34.08
#